data_AF-A0A316F0I0-F1
#
_entry.id   AF-A0A316F0I0-F1
#
_cell.length_a   1.000
_cell.length_b   1.000
_cell.length_c   1.000
_cell.angle_alpha   90.00
_cell.angle_beta   90.00
_cell.angle_gamma   90.00
#
_symmetry.space_group_name_H-M   'P 1'
#
loop_
_entity.id
_entity.type
_entity.pdbx_description
1 polymer ?
#
loop_
_entity_poly.entity_id
_entity_poly.type
_entity_poly.pdbx_seq_one_letter_code
_entity_poly.pdbx_strand_id
1 'polypeptide(L)' 'MNSSTKNQTAACVYILHMLLQRLESERPGMLKDIAAGIAADQAAAGATESGKRMDGVFTEALRMVNLAQVQLRQ' A
#
# COMPACT_ATOMS: atom_id res chain seq x y z
N MET A 1 20.15 4.72 9.01
CA MET A 1 18.98 5.63 9.06
C MET A 1 19.07 6.52 10.30
N ASN A 2 19.11 7.84 10.12
CA ASN A 2 19.04 8.82 11.22
C ASN A 2 17.63 8.79 11.86
N SER A 3 17.51 9.12 13.15
CA SER A 3 16.25 9.10 13.91
C SER A 3 15.15 9.95 13.28
N SER A 4 15.51 11.09 12.69
CA SER A 4 14.58 11.97 11.97
C SER A 4 13.90 11.27 10.77
N THR A 5 14.68 10.56 9.94
CA THR A 5 14.15 9.83 8.77
C THR A 5 13.21 8.68 9.19
N LYS A 6 13.50 8.03 10.33
CA LYS A 6 12.62 7.00 10.90
C LYS A 6 11.27 7.59 11.31
N ASN A 7 11.28 8.75 11.99
CA ASN A 7 10.06 9.43 12.41
C ASN A 7 9.23 9.93 11.21
N GLN A 8 9.88 10.46 10.18
CA GLN A 8 9.20 10.87 8.94
C GLN A 8 8.52 9.69 8.25
N THR A 9 9.23 8.55 8.13
CA THR A 9 8.67 7.34 7.53
C THR A 9 7.48 6.83 8.35
N ALA A 10 7.62 6.77 9.68
CA ALA A 10 6.54 6.35 10.58
C ALA A 10 5.32 7.27 10.49
N ALA A 11 5.51 8.59 10.38
CA ALA A 11 4.43 9.54 10.19
C ALA A 11 3.69 9.33 8.86
N CYS A 12 4.42 9.12 7.76
CA CYS A 12 3.81 8.80 6.47
C CYS A 12 3.00 7.50 6.53
N VAL A 13 3.55 6.45 7.15
CA VAL A 13 2.86 5.16 7.35
C VAL A 13 1.57 5.36 8.14
N TYR A 14 1.61 6.12 9.24
CA TYR A 14 0.43 6.40 10.06
C TYR A 14 -0.66 7.17 9.29
N ILE A 15 -0.28 8.22 8.55
CA ILE A 15 -1.23 9.01 7.75
C ILE A 15 -1.87 8.15 6.67
N LEU A 16 -1.07 7.40 5.90
CA LEU A 16 -1.58 6.51 4.86
C LEU A 16 -2.52 5.46 5.45
N HIS A 17 -2.15 4.88 6.58
CA HIS A 17 -3.00 3.92 7.26
C HIS A 17 -4.37 4.50 7.65
N MET A 18 -4.39 5.67 8.29
CA MET A 18 -5.62 6.38 8.65
C MET A 18 -6.49 6.71 7.43
N LEU A 19 -5.87 7.12 6.32
CA LEU A 19 -6.59 7.41 5.07
C LEU A 19 -7.22 6.15 4.46
N LEU A 20 -6.50 5.02 4.47
CA LEU A 20 -7.01 3.75 3.97
C LEU A 20 -8.17 3.23 4.82
N GLN A 21 -8.08 3.34 6.14
CA GLN A 21 -9.18 2.99 7.04
C GLN A 21 -10.42 3.85 6.78
N ARG A 22 -10.23 5.17 6.65
CA ARG A 22 -11.32 6.09 6.35
C ARG A 22 -11.97 5.79 4.99
N LEU A 23 -11.16 5.50 3.99
CA LEU A 23 -11.64 5.16 2.65
C LEU A 23 -12.52 3.91 2.65
N GLU A 24 -12.09 2.85 3.35
CA GLU A 24 -12.89 1.62 3.47
C GLU A 24 -14.19 1.84 4.25
N SER A 25 -14.14 2.67 5.29
CA SER A 25 -15.33 3.04 6.08
C SER A 25 -16.36 3.81 5.24
N GLU A 26 -15.90 4.77 4.43
CA GLU A 26 -16.76 5.56 3.54
C GLU A 26 -17.22 4.76 2.31
N ARG A 27 -16.42 3.79 1.84
CA ARG A 27 -16.66 2.96 0.65
C ARG A 27 -16.21 1.51 0.87
N PRO A 28 -17.08 0.65 1.46
CA PRO A 28 -16.74 -0.75 1.70
C PRO A 28 -16.35 -1.47 0.41
N GLY A 29 -15.27 -2.24 0.45
CA GLY A 29 -14.69 -2.96 -0.68
C GLY A 29 -13.56 -2.24 -1.41
N MET A 30 -13.37 -0.94 -1.17
CA MET A 30 -12.38 -0.13 -1.91
C MET A 30 -10.94 -0.63 -1.71
N LEU A 31 -10.56 -1.10 -0.51
CA LEU A 31 -9.22 -1.65 -0.30
C LEU A 31 -8.99 -2.93 -1.10
N LYS A 32 -10.04 -3.74 -1.33
CA LYS A 32 -9.94 -4.93 -2.18
C LYS A 32 -9.68 -4.53 -3.63
N ASP A 33 -10.39 -3.51 -4.11
CA ASP A 33 -10.22 -3.01 -5.48
C ASP A 33 -8.84 -2.39 -5.68
N ILE A 34 -8.32 -1.64 -4.69
CA ILE A 34 -6.96 -1.10 -4.70
C ILE A 34 -5.93 -2.24 -4.77
N ALA A 35 -6.07 -3.27 -3.94
CA ALA A 35 -5.15 -4.41 -3.95
C ALA A 35 -5.15 -5.12 -5.32
N ALA A 36 -6.32 -5.27 -5.94
CA ALA A 36 -6.43 -5.85 -7.27
C ALA A 36 -5.76 -4.97 -8.34
N GLY A 37 -5.93 -3.64 -8.28
CA GLY A 37 -5.27 -2.69 -9.17
C GLY A 37 -3.75 -2.76 -9.08
N ILE A 38 -3.20 -2.76 -7.86
CA ILE A 38 -1.74 -2.85 -7.65
C ILE A 38 -1.20 -4.17 -8.21
N ALA A 39 -1.88 -5.29 -7.99
CA ALA A 39 -1.46 -6.58 -8.52
C ALA A 39 -1.48 -6.62 -10.07
N ALA A 40 -2.48 -5.99 -10.69
CA ALA A 40 -2.56 -5.86 -12.14
C ALA A 40 -1.42 -4.97 -12.67
N ASP A 41 -1.15 -3.85 -12.03
CA ASP A 41 -0.05 -2.94 -12.39
C ASP A 41 1.31 -3.63 -12.26
N GLN A 42 1.52 -4.40 -11.18
CA GLN A 42 2.74 -5.19 -10.99
C GLN A 42 2.92 -6.22 -12.10
N ALA A 43 1.87 -6.95 -12.46
CA ALA A 43 1.90 -7.94 -13.53
C ALA A 43 2.21 -7.29 -14.89
N ALA A 44 1.61 -6.14 -15.18
CA ALA A 44 1.87 -5.38 -16.40
C ALA A 44 3.31 -4.82 -16.43
N ALA A 45 3.78 -4.28 -15.30
CA ALA A 45 5.12 -3.70 -15.17
C ALA A 45 6.23 -4.75 -15.29
N GLY A 46 6.01 -5.97 -14.79
CA GLY A 46 6.96 -7.09 -14.84
C GLY A 46 7.41 -7.47 -16.25
N ALA A 47 6.66 -7.07 -17.28
CA ALA A 47 7.03 -7.25 -18.69
C ALA A 47 8.19 -6.32 -19.15
N THR A 48 8.63 -5.37 -18.32
CA THR A 48 9.67 -4.38 -18.67
C THR A 48 10.79 -4.33 -17.61
N GLU A 49 12.02 -4.03 -18.04
CA GLU A 49 13.15 -3.85 -17.12
C GLU A 49 12.95 -2.66 -16.16
N SER A 50 12.25 -1.61 -16.59
CA SER A 50 11.87 -0.50 -15.72
C SER A 50 10.89 -0.95 -14.64
N GLY A 51 9.88 -1.75 -15.03
CA GLY A 51 8.88 -2.24 -14.10
C GLY A 51 9.42 -3.26 -13.09
N LYS A 52 10.40 -4.07 -13.46
CA LYS A 52 11.14 -4.93 -12.51
C LYS A 52 11.83 -4.14 -11.40
N ARG A 53 12.31 -2.91 -11.68
CA ARG A 53 12.89 -2.03 -10.65
C ARG A 53 11.83 -1.48 -9.68
N MET A 54 10.57 -1.46 -10.09
CA MET A 54 9.43 -1.04 -9.27
C MET A 54 8.80 -2.18 -8.47
N ASP A 55 9.25 -3.42 -8.63
CA ASP A 55 8.66 -4.59 -7.98
C ASP A 55 8.61 -4.46 -6.44
N GLY A 56 9.64 -3.87 -5.85
CA GLY A 56 9.67 -3.56 -4.42
C GLY A 56 8.63 -2.52 -3.99
N VAL A 57 8.30 -1.57 -4.86
CA VAL A 57 7.24 -0.56 -4.60
C VAL A 57 5.87 -1.21 -4.60
N PHE A 58 5.58 -2.05 -5.61
CA PHE A 58 4.31 -2.78 -5.69
C PHE A 58 4.12 -3.73 -4.50
N THR A 59 5.17 -4.47 -4.15
CA THR A 59 5.17 -5.39 -3.00
C THR A 59 4.85 -4.65 -1.69
N GLU A 60 5.51 -3.52 -1.45
CA GLU A 60 5.28 -2.75 -0.22
C GLU A 60 3.90 -2.08 -0.21
N ALA A 61 3.41 -1.61 -1.36
CA ALA A 61 2.06 -1.07 -1.48
C ALA A 61 0.99 -2.14 -1.17
N LEU A 62 1.12 -3.34 -1.72
CA LEU A 62 0.23 -4.47 -1.40
C LEU A 62 0.29 -4.82 0.09
N ARG A 63 1.48 -4.87 0.69
CA ARG A 63 1.66 -5.15 2.12
C ARG A 63 0.90 -4.13 2.98
N MET A 64 0.98 -2.85 2.62
CA MET A 64 0.31 -1.76 3.35
C MET A 64 -1.22 -1.81 3.23
N VAL A 65 -1.75 -2.07 2.03
CA VAL A 65 -3.20 -2.20 1.82
C VAL A 65 -3.75 -3.42 2.57
N ASN A 66 -3.06 -4.56 2.51
CA ASN A 66 -3.45 -5.77 3.23
C ASN A 66 -3.39 -5.59 4.76
N LEU A 67 -2.38 -4.87 5.26
CA LEU A 67 -2.29 -4.55 6.69
C LEU A 67 -3.52 -3.75 7.15
N ALA A 68 -3.92 -2.72 6.38
CA ALA A 68 -5.11 -1.94 6.68
C ALA A 68 -6.39 -2.81 6.68
N GLN A 69 -6.55 -3.72 5.72
CA GLN A 69 -7.68 -4.65 5.68
C GLN A 69 -7.73 -5.61 6.88
N VAL A 70 -6.58 -6.12 7.34
CA VAL A 70 -6.52 -7.01 8.51
C VAL A 70 -6.95 -6.27 9.77
N GLN A 71 -6.48 -5.04 9.96
CA GLN A 71 -6.77 -4.25 11.16
C GLN A 71 -8.23 -3.77 11.22
N LEU A 72 -8.91 -3.60 10.09
CA LEU A 72 -10.34 -3.27 10.06
C LEU A 72 -11.26 -4.46 10.40
N ARG A 73 -10.74 -5.69 10.38
CA ARG A 73 -11.50 -6.91 10.71
C ARG A 73 -11.37 -7.32 12.18
N GLN A 74 -10.54 -6.63 12.95
CA GLN A 74 -10.36 -6.80 14.39
C GLN A 74 -11.33 -5.90 15.15
#